data_AF-A0A0D3A0Q2-F1
#
_entry.id   AF-A0A0D3A0Q2-F1
#
_cell.length_a   1.000
_cell.length_b   1.000
_cell.length_c   1.000
_cell.angle_alpha   90.00
_cell.angle_beta   90.00
_cell.angle_gamma   90.00
#
_symmetry.space_group_name_H-M   'P 1'
#
loop_
_entity.id
_entity.type
_entity.pdbx_description
1 polymer ?
#
loop_
_entity_poly.entity_id
_entity_poly.type
_entity_poly.pdbx_seq_one_letter_code
_entity_poly.pdbx_strand_id
1 'polypeptide(L)'
;LLKENDQSLADYPDISLPDDSILTQISNTVLMQELSYDTQQENETHTELFASMNQDQKMVYHAVLQSVDKQSGQLFFVNAAGGTGKTYLYRTIIAKLRSTNKVVIPVASSGVAAL
;
A
#
# COMPACT_ATOMS: atom_id res chain seq x y z
N LEU A 1 -17.31 8.21 -3.41
CA LEU A 1 -18.42 9.19 -3.45
C LEU A 1 -18.47 10.01 -4.75
N LEU A 2 -17.46 10.82 -5.14
CA LEU A 2 -17.49 11.55 -6.43
C LEU A 2 -17.14 10.68 -7.64
N LYS A 3 -15.97 10.00 -7.60
CA LYS A 3 -15.55 9.03 -8.64
C LYS A 3 -16.47 7.80 -8.78
N GLU A 4 -17.23 7.47 -7.74
CA GLU A 4 -18.19 6.36 -7.77
C GLU A 4 -19.51 6.73 -8.47
N ASN A 5 -19.71 8.02 -8.77
CA ASN A 5 -20.88 8.55 -9.49
C ASN A 5 -20.47 9.23 -10.81
N ASP A 6 -19.24 8.99 -11.32
CA ASP A 6 -18.67 9.67 -12.50
C ASP A 6 -18.70 11.21 -12.43
N GLN A 7 -18.74 11.76 -11.21
CA GLN A 7 -18.76 13.21 -10.98
C GLN A 7 -17.36 13.72 -10.66
N SER A 8 -17.00 14.84 -11.28
CA SER A 8 -15.80 15.63 -11.02
C SER A 8 -16.12 16.78 -10.07
N LEU A 9 -15.12 17.25 -9.32
CA LEU A 9 -15.24 18.51 -8.56
C LEU A 9 -15.52 19.70 -9.48
N ALA A 10 -15.21 19.58 -10.78
CA ALA A 10 -15.54 20.57 -11.81
C ALA A 10 -17.05 20.68 -12.08
N ASP A 11 -17.85 19.69 -11.69
CA ASP A 11 -19.31 19.68 -11.91
C ASP A 11 -20.07 20.51 -10.86
N TYR A 12 -19.36 21.09 -9.88
CA TYR A 12 -19.91 21.87 -8.79
C TYR A 12 -19.33 23.30 -8.81
N PRO A 13 -19.97 24.25 -9.51
CA PRO A 13 -19.43 25.59 -9.72
C PRO A 13 -19.31 26.43 -8.44
N ASP A 14 -20.02 26.07 -7.37
CA ASP A 14 -19.93 26.72 -6.05
C ASP A 14 -18.76 26.20 -5.20
N ILE A 15 -18.08 25.14 -5.66
CA ILE A 15 -16.92 24.56 -4.98
C ILE A 15 -15.67 25.09 -5.67
N SER A 16 -14.92 25.95 -4.98
CA SER A 16 -13.59 26.35 -5.42
C SER A 16 -12.70 25.11 -5.51
N LEU A 17 -12.20 24.80 -6.71
CA LEU A 17 -11.18 23.77 -6.89
C LEU A 17 -9.96 24.11 -6.02
N PRO A 18 -9.35 23.13 -5.33
CA PRO A 18 -8.09 23.35 -4.65
C PRO A 18 -7.06 23.83 -5.66
N ASP A 19 -6.30 24.85 -5.29
CA ASP A 19 -5.21 25.36 -6.12
C ASP A 19 -4.21 24.23 -6.45
N ASP A 20 -3.65 24.23 -7.66
CA ASP A 20 -2.74 23.17 -8.12
C ASP A 20 -1.50 23.06 -7.21
N SER A 21 -1.14 24.16 -6.56
CA SER A 21 -0.11 24.23 -5.52
C SER A 21 -0.43 23.33 -4.32
N ILE A 22 -1.70 23.30 -3.88
CA ILE A 22 -2.20 22.50 -2.77
C ILE A 22 -2.22 21.02 -3.14
N LEU A 23 -2.69 20.68 -4.35
CA LEU A 23 -2.70 19.29 -4.83
C LEU A 23 -1.28 18.72 -4.94
N THR A 24 -0.34 19.52 -5.43
CA THR A 24 1.08 19.16 -5.51
C THR A 24 1.70 18.99 -4.12
N GLN A 25 1.39 19.88 -3.18
CA GLN A 25 1.85 19.77 -1.79
C GLN A 25 1.30 18.51 -1.09
N ILE A 26 0.01 18.20 -1.28
CA ILE A 26 -0.60 16.98 -0.74
C ILE A 26 0.08 15.74 -1.32
N SER A 27 0.27 15.69 -2.64
CA SER A 27 0.95 14.57 -3.31
C SER A 27 2.37 14.37 -2.78
N ASN A 28 3.12 15.45 -2.62
CA ASN A 28 4.48 15.40 -2.07
C ASN A 28 4.50 14.97 -0.60
N THR A 29 3.51 15.39 0.18
CA THR A 29 3.41 15.04 1.62
C THR A 29 3.10 13.56 1.79
N VAL A 30 2.14 13.02 1.04
CA VAL A 30 1.80 11.58 1.07
C VAL A 30 2.99 10.75 0.62
N LEU A 31 3.67 11.13 -0.47
CA LEU A 31 4.87 10.43 -0.92
C LEU A 31 6.00 10.49 0.13
N MET A 32 6.21 11.65 0.77
CA MET A 32 7.22 11.79 1.83
C MET A 32 6.90 10.94 3.07
N GLN A 33 5.64 10.81 3.45
CA GLN A 33 5.22 9.90 4.52
C GLN A 33 5.47 8.44 4.15
N GLU A 34 5.22 8.05 2.90
CA GLU A 34 5.50 6.70 2.42
C GLU A 34 7.00 6.41 2.23
N LEU A 35 7.85 7.45 2.23
CA LEU A 35 9.30 7.38 2.14
C LEU A 35 10.02 7.48 3.50
N SER A 36 9.31 7.83 4.58
CA SER A 36 9.91 8.01 5.91
C SER A 36 9.98 6.70 6.69
N TYR A 37 10.63 5.67 6.14
CA TYR A 37 10.86 4.39 6.80
C TYR A 37 12.35 4.12 7.01
N ASP A 38 12.67 3.42 8.10
CA ASP A 38 14.03 2.93 8.36
C ASP A 38 14.21 1.55 7.70
N THR A 39 15.15 1.46 6.77
CA THR A 39 15.37 0.24 5.99
C THR A 39 15.85 -0.95 6.83
N GLN A 40 16.61 -0.71 7.90
CA GLN A 40 17.07 -1.73 8.82
C GLN A 40 15.90 -2.23 9.66
N GLN A 41 15.11 -1.32 10.23
CA GLN A 41 13.92 -1.67 11.00
C GLN A 41 12.89 -2.46 10.17
N GLU A 42 12.72 -2.10 8.89
CA GLU A 42 11.85 -2.84 7.97
C GLU A 42 12.39 -4.24 7.65
N ASN A 43 13.72 -4.41 7.60
CA ASN A 43 14.34 -5.73 7.43
C ASN A 43 14.15 -6.62 8.67
N GLU A 44 14.35 -6.07 9.87
CA GLU A 44 14.10 -6.76 11.14
C GLU A 44 12.63 -7.18 11.25
N THR A 45 11.71 -6.24 10.97
CA THR A 45 10.27 -6.50 10.91
C THR A 45 9.94 -7.59 9.91
N HIS A 46 10.50 -7.52 8.69
CA HIS A 46 10.30 -8.55 7.67
C HIS A 46 10.75 -9.93 8.15
N THR A 47 11.95 -10.01 8.73
CA THR A 47 12.56 -11.25 9.19
C THR A 47 11.70 -11.93 10.26
N GLU A 48 11.25 -11.16 11.26
CA GLU A 48 10.37 -11.64 12.32
C GLU A 48 9.04 -12.15 11.77
N LEU A 49 8.40 -11.35 10.90
CA LEU A 49 7.09 -11.69 10.39
C LEU A 49 7.13 -12.92 9.46
N PHE A 50 8.09 -12.93 8.54
CA PHE A 50 8.24 -14.00 7.55
C PHE A 50 8.50 -15.36 8.19
N ALA A 51 9.26 -15.40 9.30
CA ALA A 51 9.57 -16.63 10.01
C ALA A 51 8.32 -17.38 10.48
N SER A 52 7.27 -16.65 10.89
CA SER A 52 6.05 -17.26 11.45
C SER A 52 4.88 -17.38 10.46
N MET A 53 5.08 -17.04 9.18
CA MET A 53 4.05 -17.19 8.16
C MET A 53 3.73 -18.66 7.88
N ASN A 54 2.44 -18.94 7.70
CA ASN A 54 1.97 -20.25 7.24
C ASN A 54 2.23 -20.43 5.73
N GLN A 55 2.00 -21.66 5.23
CA GLN A 55 2.30 -22.01 3.84
C GLN A 55 1.49 -21.20 2.83
N ASP A 56 0.20 -20.97 3.09
CA ASP A 56 -0.69 -20.24 2.17
C ASP A 56 -0.27 -18.77 2.03
N GLN A 57 0.07 -18.13 3.15
CA GLN A 57 0.59 -16.77 3.16
C GLN A 57 1.93 -16.69 2.41
N LYS A 58 2.83 -17.67 2.59
CA LYS A 58 4.11 -17.73 1.87
C LYS A 58 3.91 -17.86 0.35
N MET A 59 2.93 -18.66 -0.09
CA MET A 59 2.60 -18.78 -1.51
C MET A 59 2.20 -17.43 -2.12
N VAL A 60 1.31 -16.69 -1.46
CA VAL A 60 0.90 -15.34 -1.93
C VAL A 60 2.08 -14.37 -1.91
N TYR A 61 2.85 -14.35 -0.82
CA TYR A 61 4.04 -13.51 -0.69
C TYR A 61 5.04 -13.73 -1.83
N HIS A 62 5.37 -14.98 -2.16
CA HIS A 62 6.30 -15.28 -3.23
C HIS A 62 5.77 -14.89 -4.60
N ALA A 63 4.46 -15.09 -4.86
CA ALA A 63 3.85 -14.66 -6.12
C ALA A 63 3.93 -13.14 -6.31
N VAL A 64 3.65 -12.36 -5.26
CA VAL A 64 3.74 -10.90 -5.29
C VAL A 64 5.17 -10.44 -5.52
N LEU A 65 6.15 -10.94 -4.75
CA LEU A 65 7.55 -10.55 -4.93
C LEU A 65 8.09 -10.93 -6.30
N GLN A 66 7.74 -12.10 -6.82
CA GLN A 66 8.14 -12.50 -8.15
C GLN A 66 7.59 -11.53 -9.21
N SER A 67 6.35 -11.05 -9.08
CA SER A 67 5.80 -10.04 -9.99
C SER A 67 6.53 -8.70 -9.88
N VAL A 68 6.96 -8.31 -8.67
CA VAL A 68 7.72 -7.07 -8.46
C VAL A 68 9.10 -7.18 -9.09
N ASP A 69 9.81 -8.29 -8.85
CA ASP A 69 11.15 -8.54 -9.36
C ASP A 69 11.16 -8.62 -10.89
N LYS A 70 10.12 -9.21 -11.49
CA LYS A 70 9.94 -9.27 -12.95
C LYS A 70 9.33 -8.01 -13.55
N GLN A 71 8.94 -7.03 -12.74
CA GLN A 71 8.24 -5.81 -13.16
C GLN A 71 7.00 -6.10 -14.03
N SER A 72 6.29 -7.20 -13.77
CA SER A 72 5.21 -7.69 -14.64
C SER A 72 3.87 -6.99 -14.44
N GLY A 73 3.75 -6.10 -13.45
CA GLY A 73 2.54 -5.29 -13.21
C GLY A 73 1.28 -6.10 -12.92
N GLN A 74 1.40 -7.25 -12.25
CA GLN A 74 0.25 -8.12 -11.98
C GLN A 74 -0.65 -7.57 -10.87
N LEU A 75 -1.95 -7.86 -10.99
CA LEU A 75 -2.96 -7.58 -9.97
C LEU A 75 -3.31 -8.88 -9.22
N PHE A 76 -3.34 -8.82 -7.89
CA PHE A 76 -3.63 -9.95 -7.02
C PHE A 76 -4.87 -9.71 -6.18
N PHE A 77 -5.75 -10.72 -6.11
CA PHE A 77 -6.90 -10.73 -5.20
C PHE A 77 -6.65 -11.77 -4.10
N VAL A 78 -6.52 -11.32 -2.86
CA VAL A 78 -6.33 -12.21 -1.70
C VAL A 78 -7.68 -12.46 -1.03
N ASN A 79 -8.31 -13.58 -1.37
CA ASN A 79 -9.54 -14.01 -0.70
C ASN A 79 -9.19 -14.82 0.55
N ALA A 80 -9.52 -14.30 1.72
CA ALA A 80 -9.35 -15.03 2.96
C ALA A 80 -10.43 -14.61 3.98
N ALA A 81 -10.86 -15.55 4.81
CA ALA A 81 -11.84 -15.30 5.85
C ALA A 81 -11.39 -14.19 6.83
N GLY A 82 -12.32 -13.68 7.64
CA GLY A 82 -11.97 -12.79 8.76
C GLY A 82 -10.95 -13.46 9.69
N GLY A 83 -9.97 -12.71 10.20
CA GLY A 83 -9.00 -13.22 11.17
C GLY A 83 -7.83 -14.06 10.61
N THR A 84 -7.76 -14.32 9.30
CA THR A 84 -6.69 -15.15 8.69
C THR A 84 -5.34 -14.45 8.51
N GLY A 85 -5.15 -13.27 9.12
CA GLY A 85 -3.88 -12.54 9.06
C GLY A 85 -3.60 -11.87 7.70
N LYS A 86 -4.60 -11.38 6.97
CA LYS A 86 -4.38 -10.57 5.75
C LYS A 86 -3.49 -9.35 6.02
N THR A 87 -3.76 -8.65 7.12
CA THR A 87 -2.91 -7.56 7.65
C THR A 87 -1.47 -8.01 7.86
N TYR A 88 -1.29 -9.21 8.40
CA TYR A 88 0.03 -9.79 8.65
C TYR A 88 0.78 -10.01 7.33
N LEU A 89 0.13 -10.64 6.34
CA LEU A 89 0.68 -10.83 5.00
C LEU A 89 1.09 -9.51 4.34
N TYR A 90 0.20 -8.50 4.35
CA TYR A 90 0.49 -7.19 3.74
C TYR A 90 1.66 -6.50 4.42
N ARG A 91 1.70 -6.49 5.75
CA ARG A 91 2.81 -5.91 6.52
C ARG A 91 4.14 -6.59 6.19
N THR A 92 4.18 -7.91 6.06
CA THR A 92 5.40 -8.63 5.68
C THR A 92 5.88 -8.27 4.27
N ILE A 93 4.96 -8.11 3.31
CA ILE A 93 5.30 -7.71 1.94
C ILE A 93 5.84 -6.28 1.92
N ILE A 94 5.15 -5.35 2.58
CA ILE A 94 5.55 -3.94 2.67
C ILE A 94 6.94 -3.82 3.28
N ALA A 95 7.17 -4.48 4.43
CA ALA A 95 8.45 -4.48 5.11
C ALA A 95 9.58 -5.04 4.23
N LYS A 96 9.30 -6.13 3.49
CA LYS A 96 10.28 -6.66 2.55
C LYS A 96 10.65 -5.63 1.47
N LEU A 97 9.66 -5.00 0.86
CA LEU A 97 9.89 -4.05 -0.24
C LEU A 97 10.61 -2.80 0.27
N ARG A 98 10.18 -2.23 1.40
CA ARG A 98 10.81 -1.06 2.03
C ARG A 98 12.24 -1.34 2.49
N SER A 99 12.54 -2.53 3.01
CA SER A 99 13.93 -2.93 3.33
C SER A 99 14.86 -2.95 2.12
N THR A 100 14.31 -2.98 0.90
CA THR A 100 15.05 -2.89 -0.37
C THR A 100 14.97 -1.50 -1.01
N ASN A 101 14.63 -0.47 -0.24
CA ASN A 101 14.44 0.92 -0.70
C ASN A 101 13.33 1.09 -1.75
N LYS A 102 12.34 0.19 -1.81
CA LYS A 102 11.19 0.36 -2.70
C LYS A 102 10.08 1.15 -2.01
N VAL A 103 9.47 2.07 -2.75
CA VAL A 103 8.28 2.80 -2.32
C VAL A 103 7.05 1.90 -2.44
N VAL A 104 6.26 1.83 -1.39
CA VAL A 104 4.99 1.10 -1.36
C VAL A 104 3.91 2.05 -0.87
N ILE A 105 2.76 2.08 -1.53
CA ILE A 105 1.64 2.96 -1.18
C ILE A 105 0.48 2.07 -0.70
N PRO A 106 0.34 1.86 0.61
CA PRO A 106 -0.81 1.18 1.18
C PRO A 106 -2.05 2.08 1.07
N VAL A 107 -3.19 1.49 0.72
CA VAL A 107 -4.47 2.21 0.60
C VAL A 107 -5.57 1.40 1.27
N ALA A 108 -6.38 2.06 2.10
CA ALA A 108 -7.58 1.50 2.71
C ALA A 108 -8.79 2.39 2.37
N SER A 109 -9.93 1.78 2.04
CA SER A 109 -11.14 2.50 1.63
C SER A 109 -12.04 2.96 2.79
N SER A 110 -11.75 2.54 4.04
CA SER A 110 -12.37 3.06 5.25
C SER A 110 -11.30 3.80 6.06
N GLY A 111 -11.65 4.89 6.76
CA GLY A 111 -10.73 5.79 7.49
C GLY A 111 -9.93 5.18 8.66
N VAL A 112 -9.73 3.87 8.65
CA VAL A 112 -8.73 3.14 9.41
C VAL A 112 -7.41 3.27 8.65
N ALA A 113 -6.34 3.62 9.36
CA ALA A 113 -5.01 3.84 8.78
C ALA A 113 -4.64 2.73 7.78
N ALA A 114 -4.25 3.14 6.57
CA ALA A 114 -3.56 2.27 5.65
C ALA A 114 -2.23 1.85 6.32
N LEU A 115 -1.96 0.54 6.37
CA LEU A 115 -0.82 -0.06 7.06
C LEU A 115 0.51 0.18 6.34
#